data_AF-A0A846T2R0-F1
#
_entry.id   AF-A0A846T2R0-F1
#
_cell.length_a   1.000
_cell.length_b   1.000
_cell.length_c   1.000
_cell.angle_alpha   90.00
_cell.angle_beta   90.00
_cell.angle_gamma   90.00
#
_symmetry.space_group_name_H-M   'P 1'
#
loop_
_entity.id
_entity.type
_entity.pdbx_description
1 polymer ?
#
loop_
_entity_poly.entity_id
_entity_poly.type
_entity_poly.pdbx_seq_one_letter_code
_entity_poly.pdbx_strand_id
1 'polypeptide(L)' 'QGGSGLGLHIVYNLVTGLLGGVIEARSVPGHGAAFFSNCP' A
#
# COMPACT_ATOMS: atom_id res chain seq x y z
N GLN A 1 -15.09 -5.88 -12.92
CA GLN A 1 -13.71 -5.49 -13.30
C GLN A 1 -13.13 -4.62 -12.19
N GLY A 2 -12.81 -5.21 -11.03
CA GLY A 2 -12.16 -4.50 -9.91
C GLY A 2 -10.66 -4.68 -10.05
N GLY A 3 -9.95 -3.74 -10.67
CA GLY A 3 -8.55 -4.00 -11.01
C GLY A 3 -7.74 -2.87 -11.62
N SER A 4 -8.18 -1.61 -11.58
CA SER A 4 -7.38 -0.51 -12.15
C SER A 4 -6.12 -0.18 -11.32
N GLY A 5 -5.85 -0.88 -10.21
CA GLY A 5 -4.76 -0.54 -9.29
C GLY A 5 -4.96 0.78 -8.52
N LEU A 6 -6.09 1.46 -8.70
CA LEU A 6 -6.34 2.79 -8.13
C LEU A 6 -6.38 2.79 -6.60
N GLY A 7 -6.94 1.76 -5.97
CA GLY A 7 -7.05 1.70 -4.52
C GLY A 7 -5.69 1.80 -3.83
N LEU A 8 -4.73 0.96 -4.24
CA LEU A 8 -3.39 0.99 -3.66
C LEU A 8 -2.59 2.22 -4.08
N HIS A 9 -2.81 2.74 -5.29
CA HIS A 9 -2.20 3.98 -5.73
C HIS A 9 -2.66 5.20 -4.90
N ILE A 10 -3.95 5.27 -4.55
CA ILE A 10 -4.48 6.31 -3.65
C ILE A 10 -3.84 6.18 -2.26
N VAL A 11 -3.81 4.97 -1.71
CA VAL A 11 -3.21 4.71 -0.38
C VAL A 11 -1.73 5.12 -0.35
N TYR A 12 -0.96 4.74 -1.39
CA TYR A 12 0.43 5.13 -1.52
C TYR A 12 0.60 6.65 -1.48
N ASN A 13 -0.15 7.38 -2.33
CA ASN A 13 -0.05 8.84 -2.40
C ASN A 13 -0.46 9.53 -1.09
N LEU A 14 -1.44 8.99 -0.36
CA LEU A 14 -1.83 9.52 0.94
C LEU A 14 -0.74 9.31 1.99
N VAL A 15 -0.17 8.11 2.07
CA VAL A 15 0.86 7.77 3.07
C VAL A 15 2.16 8.52 2.78
N THR A 16 2.68 8.46 1.55
CA THR A 16 3.98 9.07 1.22
C THR A 16 3.89 10.57 0.96
N GLY A 17 2.74 11.06 0.49
CA GLY A 17 2.54 12.46 0.12
C GLY A 17 1.99 13.30 1.26
N LEU A 18 0.78 12.96 1.74
CA LEU A 18 0.07 13.79 2.73
C LEU A 18 0.57 13.55 4.16
N LEU A 19 0.79 12.28 4.52
CA LEU A 19 1.13 11.89 5.88
C LEU A 19 2.63 11.83 6.15
N GLY A 20 3.47 11.90 5.10
CA GLY A 20 4.93 11.80 5.23
C GLY A 20 5.42 10.46 5.78
N GLY A 21 4.58 9.42 5.71
CA GLY A 21 4.84 8.07 6.17
C GLY A 21 5.45 7.18 5.09
N VAL A 22 5.55 5.89 5.40
CA VAL A 22 6.07 4.85 4.49
C VAL A 22 5.08 3.71 4.41
N ILE A 23 4.88 3.16 3.21
CA ILE A 23 4.09 1.94 2.99
C ILE A 23 4.97 0.86 2.34
N GLU A 24 4.91 -0.35 2.87
CA GLU A 24 5.62 -1.54 2.37
C GLU A 24 4.61 -2.66 2.06
N ALA A 25 4.89 -3.44 1.02
CA ALA A 25 4.13 -4.65 0.70
C ALA A 25 5.06 -5.86 0.78
N ARG A 26 4.65 -6.87 1.56
CA ARG A 26 5.32 -8.17 1.65
C ARG A 26 4.37 -9.23 1.15
N SER A 27 4.74 -9.88 0.05
CA SER A 27 3.98 -11.01 -0.48
C SER A 27 4.90 -12.19 -0.70
N VAL A 28 4.40 -13.37 -0.37
CA VAL A 28 5.06 -14.64 -0.65
C VAL A 28 4.07 -15.50 -1.43
N PRO A 29 4.44 -16.05 -2.60
CA PRO A 29 3.55 -16.92 -3.36
C PRO A 29 2.97 -18.05 -2.50
N GLY A 30 1.66 -18.28 -2.60
CA GLY A 30 0.95 -19.26 -1.78
C GLY A 30 0.65 -18.84 -0.33
N HIS A 31 1.16 -17.70 0.14
CA HIS A 31 0.96 -17.21 1.52
C HIS A 31 0.17 -15.88 1.59
N GLY A 32 -0.13 -15.29 0.44
CA GLY A 32 -0.87 -14.03 0.33
C GLY A 32 0.04 -12.80 0.33
N ALA A 33 -0.58 -11.64 0.59
CA ALA A 33 0.09 -10.35 0.63
C ALA A 33 -0.29 -9.60 1.92
N ALA A 34 0.71 -9.02 2.58
CA ALA A 34 0.57 -8.16 3.74
C ALA A 34 1.09 -6.77 3.40
N PHE A 35 0.37 -5.74 3.84
CA PHE A 35 0.75 -4.34 3.65
C PHE A 35 1.00 -3.70 5.02
N PHE A 36 2.12 -3.00 5.15
CA PHE A 36 2.54 -2.33 6.37
C PHE A 36 2.66 -0.84 6.07
N SER A 37 2.12 0.02 6.92
CA SER A 37 2.31 1.46 6.79
C SER A 37 2.66 2.08 8.13
N ASN A 38 3.72 2.87 8.15
CA ASN A 38 4.09 3.71 9.28
C ASN A 38 3.70 5.15 8.98
N CYS A 39 2.94 5.77 9.87
CA CYS A 39 2.64 7.19 9.86
C CYS A 39 3.29 7.80 11.12
N PRO A 40 3.98 8.95 11.01
CA PRO A 40 4.47 9.67 12.19
C PRO A 40 3.35 10.06 13.16
#